data_AF-A0A0M3JMV1-F1
#
_entry.id   AF-A0A0M3JMV1-F1
#
_cell.length_a   1.000
_cell.length_b   1.000
_cell.length_c   1.000
_cell.angle_alpha   90.00
_cell.angle_beta   90.00
_cell.angle_gamma   90.00
#
_symmetry.space_group_name_H-M   'P 1'
#
loop_
_entity.id
_entity.type
_entity.pdbx_description
1 polymer ?
#
loop_
_entity_poly.entity_id
_entity_poly.type
_entity_poly.pdbx_seq_one_letter_code
_entity_poly.pdbx_strand_id
1 'polypeptide(L)'
;MTHSQSASSSFDPYAWKNFYFEIDREEATRLLCEDPDSTLGTFLIRDSTSPGSYALSVREELSGDLQVRHYLIEPTYDEDAGRTGVKVIIF
;
A
#
# COMPACT_ATOMS: atom_id res chain seq x y z
N MET A 1 -28.63 17.73 -14.20
CA MET A 1 -27.86 16.52 -13.88
C MET A 1 -26.41 16.77 -14.27
N THR A 2 -25.52 17.03 -13.33
CA THR A 2 -24.09 17.21 -13.60
C THR A 2 -23.42 15.84 -13.60
N HIS A 3 -22.88 15.43 -14.75
CA HIS A 3 -22.06 14.23 -14.87
C HIS A 3 -20.81 14.37 -14.00
N SER A 4 -20.75 13.63 -12.89
CA SER A 4 -19.53 13.49 -12.10
C SER A 4 -18.50 12.80 -12.99
N GLN A 5 -17.41 13.51 -13.29
CA GLN A 5 -16.26 12.97 -14.02
C GLN A 5 -15.83 11.65 -13.36
N SER A 6 -15.92 10.56 -14.12
CA SER A 6 -15.19 9.34 -13.80
C SER A 6 -13.71 9.70 -13.87
N ALA A 7 -13.07 9.90 -12.73
CA ALA A 7 -11.63 10.00 -12.65
C ALA A 7 -11.08 8.66 -13.17
N SER A 8 -10.69 8.61 -14.44
CA SER A 8 -9.89 7.51 -14.96
C SER A 8 -8.59 7.55 -14.15
N SER A 9 -8.47 6.67 -13.17
CA SER A 9 -7.31 6.61 -12.30
C SER A 9 -6.05 6.46 -13.14
N SER A 10 -5.09 7.36 -12.94
CA SER A 10 -3.75 7.32 -13.54
C SER A 10 -2.88 6.19 -12.94
N PHE A 11 -3.50 5.15 -12.39
CA PHE A 11 -2.80 4.09 -11.67
C PHE A 11 -2.56 2.91 -12.60
N ASP A 12 -1.30 2.68 -12.94
CA ASP A 12 -0.84 1.45 -13.57
C ASP A 12 -0.34 0.48 -12.49
N PRO A 13 -1.05 -0.62 -12.21
CA PRO A 13 -0.63 -1.61 -11.20
C PRO A 13 0.69 -2.29 -11.55
N TYR A 14 1.08 -2.33 -12.83
CA TYR A 14 2.37 -2.91 -13.23
C TYR A 14 3.55 -1.96 -12.98
N ALA A 15 3.26 -0.66 -12.83
CA ALA A 15 4.23 0.36 -12.43
C ALA A 15 4.36 0.50 -10.91
N TRP A 16 4.04 -0.54 -10.13
CA TRP A 16 4.05 -0.54 -8.66
C TRP A 16 5.37 -0.04 -8.04
N LYS A 17 6.50 -0.21 -8.74
CA LYS A 17 7.81 0.30 -8.33
C LYS A 17 7.85 1.82 -8.15
N ASN A 18 7.00 2.56 -8.84
CA ASN A 18 6.88 4.01 -8.67
C ASN A 18 6.24 4.40 -7.32
N PHE A 19 5.60 3.44 -6.66
CA PHE A 19 4.96 3.60 -5.36
C PHE A 19 5.76 2.92 -4.25
N TYR A 20 6.97 2.43 -4.55
CA TYR A 20 7.86 1.81 -3.58
C TYR A 20 8.83 2.83 -2.97
N PHE A 21 8.95 2.80 -1.65
CA PHE A 21 9.81 3.69 -0.87
C PHE A 21 10.60 2.88 0.17
N GLU A 22 11.91 3.16 0.28
CA GLU A 22 12.81 2.56 1.28
C GLU A 22 12.64 3.27 2.63
N ILE A 23 11.48 3.10 3.26
CA ILE A 23 11.11 3.71 4.55
C ILE A 23 10.53 2.67 5.50
N ASP A 24 10.56 2.97 6.81
CA ASP A 24 9.99 2.10 7.84
C ASP A 24 8.47 2.31 8.03
N ARG A 25 7.89 1.61 9.00
CA ARG A 25 6.45 1.65 9.28
C ARG A 25 6.03 3.02 9.78
N GLU A 26 6.82 3.59 10.67
CA GLU A 26 6.55 4.82 11.37
C GLU A 26 6.63 6.01 10.41
N GLU A 27 7.64 6.04 9.55
CA GLU A 27 7.83 7.07 8.52
C GLU A 27 6.75 6.99 7.45
N ALA A 28 6.33 5.79 7.04
CA ALA A 28 5.20 5.62 6.13
C ALA A 28 3.90 6.19 6.69
N THR A 29 3.63 5.94 7.98
CA THR A 29 2.49 6.54 8.66
C THR A 29 2.61 8.05 8.67
N ARG A 30 3.78 8.58 9.05
CA ARG A 30 4.03 10.03 9.09
C ARG A 30 3.77 10.70 7.74
N LEU A 31 4.33 10.17 6.65
CA LEU A 31 4.15 10.71 5.31
C LEU A 31 2.68 10.67 4.87
N LEU A 32 1.99 9.53 5.07
CA LEU A 32 0.57 9.40 4.71
C LEU A 32 -0.35 10.29 5.57
N CYS A 33 0.08 10.70 6.77
CA CYS A 33 -0.66 11.59 7.66
C CYS A 33 -0.38 13.08 7.42
N GLU A 34 0.88 13.43 7.18
CA GLU A 34 1.33 14.83 7.15
C GLU A 34 1.29 15.45 5.75
N ASP A 35 1.27 14.63 4.70
CA ASP A 35 1.16 15.13 3.33
C ASP A 35 -0.23 15.78 3.11
N PRO A 36 -0.30 17.08 2.80
CA PRO A 36 -1.56 17.78 2.57
C PRO A 36 -2.31 17.27 1.33
N ASP A 37 -1.63 16.61 0.39
CA ASP A 37 -2.22 15.99 -0.79
C ASP A 37 -2.62 14.51 -0.53
N SER A 38 -2.30 13.97 0.65
CA SER A 38 -2.74 12.63 1.05
C SER A 38 -4.23 12.62 1.37
N THR A 39 -4.97 11.76 0.66
CA THR A 39 -6.41 11.59 0.81
C THR A 39 -6.73 10.13 1.13
N LEU A 40 -8.00 9.83 1.37
CA LEU A 40 -8.44 8.45 1.55
C LEU A 40 -8.08 7.59 0.34
N GLY A 41 -7.41 6.47 0.59
CA GLY A 41 -6.93 5.55 -0.43
C GLY A 41 -5.53 5.87 -0.96
N THR A 42 -4.89 6.97 -0.54
CA THR A 42 -3.45 7.18 -0.79
C THR A 42 -2.67 6.05 -0.12
N PHE A 43 -1.71 5.48 -0.86
CA PHE A 43 -0.93 4.34 -0.39
C PHE A 43 0.52 4.42 -0.84
N LEU A 44 1.35 3.62 -0.19
CA LEU A 44 2.72 3.35 -0.60
C LEU A 44 3.12 1.91 -0.27
N ILE A 45 4.10 1.40 -0.99
CA ILE A 45 4.74 0.10 -0.75
C ILE A 45 6.10 0.39 -0.12
N ARG A 46 6.48 -0.41 0.87
CA ARG A 46 7.79 -0.34 1.52
C ARG A 46 8.28 -1.72 1.90
N ASP A 47 9.49 -1.80 2.42
CA ASP A 47 9.99 -3.04 2.99
C ASP A 47 9.21 -3.42 4.26
N SER A 48 8.93 -4.72 4.37
CA SER A 48 8.40 -5.28 5.61
C SER A 48 9.53 -5.52 6.62
N THR A 49 9.17 -5.58 7.90
CA THR A 49 10.06 -6.11 8.94
C THR A 49 10.31 -7.62 8.76
N SER A 50 9.43 -8.32 8.04
CA SER A 50 9.61 -9.72 7.66
C SER A 50 10.58 -9.82 6.47
N PRO A 51 11.71 -10.55 6.60
CA PRO A 51 12.71 -10.66 5.53
C PRO A 51 12.12 -11.16 4.20
N GLY A 52 12.38 -10.43 3.12
CA GLY A 52 11.92 -10.79 1.77
C GLY A 52 10.46 -10.46 1.46
N SER A 53 9.72 -9.89 2.42
CA SER A 53 8.33 -9.47 2.24
C SER A 53 8.22 -7.96 2.05
N TYR A 54 7.13 -7.52 1.41
CA TYR A 54 6.77 -6.11 1.31
C TYR A 54 5.67 -5.77 2.29
N ALA A 55 5.50 -4.48 2.57
CA ALA A 55 4.37 -3.96 3.30
C ALA A 55 3.66 -2.87 2.48
N LEU A 56 2.33 -2.94 2.41
CA LEU A 56 1.49 -1.91 1.83
C LEU A 56 0.92 -1.07 2.98
N SER A 57 1.13 0.24 2.94
CA SER A 57 0.57 1.18 3.91
C SER A 57 -0.47 2.05 3.21
N VAL A 58 -1.68 2.13 3.76
CA VAL A 58 -2.83 2.80 3.13
C VAL A 58 -3.47 3.76 4.12
N ARG A 59 -3.75 4.99 3.66
CA ARG A 59 -4.53 5.99 4.39
C ARG A 59 -6.02 5.64 4.30
N GLU A 60 -6.58 5.06 5.37
CA GLU A 60 -7.98 4.60 5.40
C GLU A 60 -8.90 5.52 6.19
N GLU A 61 -8.36 6.33 7.10
CA GLU A 61 -9.15 7.31 7.87
C GLU A 61 -8.45 8.68 7.89
N LEU A 62 -9.24 9.77 7.89
CA LEU A 62 -8.71 11.13 7.97
C LEU A 62 -8.56 11.64 9.41
N SER A 63 -9.13 10.94 10.38
CA SER A 63 -9.20 11.34 11.79
C SER A 63 -9.26 10.11 12.68
N GLY A 64 -8.64 10.16 13.86
CA GLY A 64 -8.56 9.04 14.80
C GLY A 64 -7.12 8.55 14.98
N ASP A 65 -6.95 7.51 15.79
CA ASP A 65 -5.63 6.96 16.11
C ASP A 65 -5.13 5.93 15.07
N LEU A 66 -6.03 5.40 14.23
CA LEU A 66 -5.76 4.35 13.24
C LEU A 66 -5.93 4.86 11.79
N GLN A 67 -5.35 6.03 11.50
CA GLN A 67 -5.49 6.66 10.18
C GLN A 67 -4.84 5.86 9.03
N VAL A 68 -3.82 5.07 9.34
CA VAL A 68 -3.05 4.29 8.37
C VAL A 68 -3.11 2.81 8.73
N ARG A 69 -3.52 1.98 7.78
CA ARG A 69 -3.49 0.53 7.90
C ARG A 69 -2.29 -0.04 7.17
N HIS A 70 -1.68 -1.07 7.76
CA HIS A 70 -0.53 -1.74 7.18
C HIS A 70 -0.84 -3.20 6.88
N TYR A 71 -0.48 -3.62 5.68
CA TYR A 71 -0.71 -4.95 5.14
C TYR A 71 0.62 -5.60 4.84
N LEU A 72 0.81 -6.85 5.25
CA LEU A 72 1.97 -7.64 4.86
C LEU A 72 1.71 -8.31 3.51
N ILE A 73 2.64 -8.14 2.58
CA ILE A 73 2.68 -8.81 1.29
C ILE A 73 3.79 -9.87 1.37
N GLU A 74 3.39 -11.11 1.61
CA GLU A 74 4.30 -12.24 1.71
C GLU A 74 4.37 -12.96 0.36
N PRO A 75 5.54 -13.03 -0.29
CA PRO A 75 5.71 -13.86 -1.47
C PRO A 75 5.59 -15.33 -1.06
N THR A 76 4.70 -16.06 -1.73
CA THR A 76 4.58 -17.49 -1.56
C THR A 76 5.14 -18.20 -2.79
N TYR A 77 5.82 -19.31 -2.58
CA TYR A 77 6.27 -20.17 -3.66
C TYR A 77 5.50 -21.49 -3.56
N ASP A 78 4.75 -21.80 -4.61
CA ASP A 78 4.10 -23.09 -4.75
C ASP A 78 5.04 -24.00 -5.55
N GLU A 79 5.74 -24.89 -4.83
CA GLU A 79 6.70 -25.83 -5.42
C GLU A 79 6.02 -26.81 -6.40
N ASP A 80 4.78 -27.21 -6.10
CA ASP A 80 4.02 -28.18 -6.90
C ASP A 80 3.47 -27.56 -8.18
N ALA A 81 3.04 -26.30 -8.12
CA ALA A 81 2.51 -25.56 -9.27
C ALA A 81 3.58 -24.83 -10.09
N GLY A 82 4.81 -24.71 -9.56
CA GLY A 82 5.89 -23.93 -10.17
C GLY A 82 5.54 -22.45 -10.34
N ARG A 83 4.71 -21.90 -9.44
CA ARG A 83 4.18 -20.53 -9.54
C ARG A 83 4.48 -19.74 -8.27
N THR A 84 4.88 -18.49 -8.47
CA THR A 84 4.96 -17.49 -7.41
C THR A 84 3.57 -16.95 -7.14
N GLY A 85 3.10 -17.07 -5.90
CA GLY A 85 1.89 -16.46 -5.38
C GLY A 85 2.22 -15.30 -4.44
N VAL A 86 1.17 -14.62 -3.99
CA VAL A 86 1.26 -13.54 -3.01
C VAL A 86 0.16 -13.72 -1.98
N LYS A 87 0.53 -13.69 -0.70
CA LYS A 87 -0.41 -13.71 0.42
C LYS A 87 -0.42 -12.33 1.07
N VAL A 88 -1.61 -11.72 1.13
CA VAL A 88 -1.81 -10.44 1.81
C VAL A 88 -2.41 -10.70 3.19
N ILE A 89 -1.73 -10.25 4.25
CA ILE A 89 -2.15 -10.44 5.64
C ILE A 89 -2.46 -9.07 6.27
N ILE A 90 -3.61 -8.97 6.92
CA ILE A 90 -4.07 -7.79 7.66
C ILE A 90 -3.78 -8.02 9.14
N PHE A 91 -3.15 -7.06 9.82
CA PHE A 91 -2.92 -7.09 11.26
C PHE A 91 -3.60 -5.91 11.95
#